data_AF-A0AAN5D3U7-F1
#
_entry.id   AF-A0AAN5D3U7-F1
#
_cell.length_a   1.000
_cell.length_b   1.000
_cell.length_c   1.000
_cell.angle_alpha   90.00
_cell.angle_beta   90.00
_cell.angle_gamma   90.00
#
_symmetry.space_group_name_H-M   'P 1'
#
loop_
_entity.id
_entity.type
_entity.pdbx_description
1 polymer ?
#
loop_
_entity_poly.entity_id
_entity_poly.type
_entity_poly.pdbx_seq_one_letter_code
_entity_poly.pdbx_strand_id
1 'polypeptide(L)'
;MWGDPHIRTFDTRVHSCAEVGARPLIDNRFLLVQVSSGRVREDSMVTAVSKITVIVREHNCTGTKRYEAASETEHLPSSFVDGTTHSMVDGKRAVEVLRHSPDHIELALHHSSTTLHIRRAGPYLSVSVTMPNHVLSQEQLPYSASERGLSPSEQLCHAGCPLHTLIPLPAALANPQSFSKCHGTPVELPLKLATERCKLMNVTDDFFDACVFDLISTGDELLGKMSRDAQIDLEKQLTQSTPHSVGRVDLSIYDHLTEHFWTGCKPSSS
;
A
#
# COMPACT_ATOMS: atom_id res chain seq x y z
N MET A 1 -1.68 -0.91 0.11
CA MET A 1 -0.57 0.05 0.01
C MET A 1 0.17 -0.17 -1.30
N TRP A 2 0.35 0.87 -2.09
CA TRP A 2 0.93 0.82 -3.45
C TRP A 2 1.55 2.18 -3.81
N GLY A 3 2.37 2.26 -4.87
CA GLY A 3 2.91 3.55 -5.36
C GLY A 3 3.78 4.28 -4.34
N ASP A 4 3.75 5.63 -4.35
CA ASP A 4 4.42 6.49 -3.38
C ASP A 4 3.64 6.65 -2.06
N PRO A 5 3.92 5.74 -1.13
CA PRO A 5 2.98 4.72 -0.80
C PRO A 5 1.65 5.34 -0.43
N HIS A 6 0.71 5.14 -1.33
CA HIS A 6 -0.70 5.35 -1.10
C HIS A 6 -1.23 4.18 -0.28
N ILE A 7 -2.04 4.48 0.72
CA ILE A 7 -2.70 3.47 1.55
C ILE A 7 -4.18 3.75 1.62
N ARG A 8 -4.96 2.70 1.37
CA ARG A 8 -6.39 2.64 1.69
C ARG A 8 -6.56 1.89 3.01
N THR A 9 -7.14 2.53 4.00
CA THR A 9 -7.42 1.96 5.32
C THR A 9 -8.68 1.07 5.30
N PHE A 10 -8.90 0.29 6.36
CA PHE A 10 -10.11 -0.53 6.51
C PHE A 10 -11.40 0.30 6.56
N ASP A 11 -11.33 1.54 7.04
CA ASP A 11 -12.43 2.50 7.01
C ASP A 11 -12.44 3.33 5.73
N THR A 12 -11.77 2.87 4.67
CA THR A 12 -11.85 3.36 3.29
C THR A 12 -11.23 4.73 3.03
N ARG A 13 -10.50 5.33 3.99
CA ARG A 13 -9.74 6.55 3.77
C ARG A 13 -8.50 6.24 2.92
N VAL A 14 -8.11 7.17 2.05
CA VAL A 14 -6.88 7.09 1.27
C VAL A 14 -5.92 8.19 1.67
N HIS A 15 -4.72 7.78 2.10
CA HIS A 15 -3.63 8.69 2.43
C HIS A 15 -2.42 8.39 1.54
N SER A 16 -1.59 9.40 1.31
CA SER A 16 -0.26 9.26 0.67
C SER A 16 0.81 9.59 1.70
N CYS A 17 1.81 8.73 1.87
CA CYS A 17 2.82 8.89 2.90
C CYS A 17 4.19 9.23 2.30
N ALA A 18 4.88 10.23 2.83
CA ALA A 18 6.30 10.50 2.55
C ALA A 18 7.17 9.95 3.70
N GLU A 19 7.39 8.63 3.73
CA GLU A 19 8.19 7.97 4.78
C GLU A 19 9.21 6.97 4.29
N VAL A 20 10.37 7.02 4.95
CA VAL A 20 11.41 6.00 4.83
C VAL A 20 11.44 5.16 6.08
N GLY A 21 11.64 3.86 5.91
CA GLY A 21 11.83 2.90 7.00
C GLY A 21 10.67 1.93 7.14
N ALA A 22 10.73 1.14 8.20
CA ALA A 22 9.77 0.09 8.47
C ALA A 22 8.53 0.63 9.20
N ARG A 23 7.35 0.18 8.78
CA ARG A 23 6.08 0.45 9.44
C ARG A 23 5.20 -0.80 9.49
N PRO A 24 4.46 -1.00 10.60
CA PRO A 24 3.49 -2.06 10.70
C PRO A 24 2.22 -1.68 9.92
N LEU A 25 1.89 -2.48 8.93
CA LEU A 25 0.64 -2.34 8.19
C LEU A 25 -0.52 -2.90 9.02
N ILE A 26 -0.32 -4.10 9.59
CA ILE A 26 -1.23 -4.81 10.49
C ILE A 26 -0.38 -5.52 11.54
N ASP A 27 -0.80 -5.49 12.79
CA ASP A 27 -0.25 -6.31 13.87
C ASP A 27 -1.36 -6.78 14.79
N ASN A 28 -1.72 -8.06 14.67
CA ASN A 28 -2.75 -8.68 15.48
C ASN A 28 -2.36 -10.10 15.87
N ARG A 29 -3.28 -10.81 16.53
CA ARG A 29 -3.04 -12.17 17.04
C ARG A 29 -2.78 -13.24 15.96
N PHE A 30 -3.15 -12.99 14.71
CA PHE A 30 -2.99 -13.95 13.61
C PHE A 30 -1.76 -13.66 12.76
N LEU A 31 -1.44 -12.38 12.55
CA LEU A 31 -0.30 -11.99 11.72
C LEU A 31 0.26 -10.61 12.07
N LEU A 32 1.53 -10.43 11.72
CA LEU A 32 2.19 -9.15 11.55
C LEU A 32 2.50 -8.96 10.06
N VAL A 33 2.10 -7.82 9.50
CA VAL A 33 2.52 -7.36 8.18
C VAL A 33 3.35 -6.11 8.36
N GLN A 34 4.63 -6.19 8.03
CA GLN A 34 5.55 -5.06 8.07
C GLN A 34 5.96 -4.68 6.65
N VAL A 35 5.83 -3.40 6.34
CA VAL A 35 6.30 -2.81 5.09
C VAL A 35 7.53 -1.97 5.38
N SER A 36 8.49 -1.91 4.46
CA SER A 36 9.60 -0.97 4.52
C SER A 36 9.63 -0.17 3.24
N SER A 37 9.67 1.15 3.38
CA SER A 37 9.72 2.09 2.26
C SER A 37 11.10 2.73 2.16
N GLY A 38 11.57 2.92 0.93
CA GLY A 38 12.80 3.65 0.61
C GLY A 38 12.50 4.80 -0.35
N ARG A 39 13.39 5.79 -0.44
CA ARG A 39 13.24 6.85 -1.46
C ARG A 39 13.42 6.27 -2.85
N VAL A 40 12.57 6.69 -3.78
CA VAL A 40 12.74 6.33 -5.20
C VAL A 40 13.95 7.05 -5.80
N ARG A 41 14.24 8.27 -5.32
CA ARG A 41 15.44 9.05 -5.66
C ARG A 41 15.94 9.78 -4.42
N GLU A 42 17.27 9.91 -4.25
CA GLU A 42 17.89 10.45 -3.03
C GLU A 42 17.33 11.84 -2.63
N ASP A 43 17.10 12.73 -3.60
CA ASP A 43 16.66 14.11 -3.34
C ASP A 43 15.14 14.30 -3.29
N SER A 44 14.36 13.27 -3.59
CA SER A 44 12.90 13.33 -3.68
C SER A 44 12.23 12.92 -2.37
N MET A 45 11.06 13.51 -2.09
CA MET A 45 10.19 13.02 -1.02
C MET A 45 9.46 11.73 -1.37
N VAL A 46 9.47 11.36 -2.65
CA VAL A 46 8.80 10.17 -3.17
C VAL A 46 9.53 8.92 -2.67
N THR A 47 8.76 8.05 -2.06
CA THR A 47 9.17 6.76 -1.53
C THR A 47 8.43 5.64 -2.26
N ALA A 48 8.82 4.40 -2.03
CA ALA A 48 8.10 3.22 -2.51
C ALA A 48 8.42 2.05 -1.59
N VAL A 49 7.50 1.09 -1.50
CA VAL A 49 7.72 -0.11 -0.68
C VAL A 49 8.79 -0.98 -1.34
N SER A 50 9.89 -1.20 -0.64
CA SER A 50 11.03 -2.01 -1.07
C SER A 50 11.09 -3.37 -0.39
N LYS A 51 10.45 -3.54 0.77
CA LYS A 51 10.38 -4.83 1.46
C LYS A 51 9.01 -5.03 2.11
N ILE A 52 8.49 -6.25 2.00
CA ILE A 52 7.30 -6.71 2.73
C ILE A 52 7.71 -7.95 3.52
N THR A 53 7.40 -7.95 4.81
CA THR A 53 7.58 -9.09 5.70
C THR A 53 6.23 -9.45 6.31
N VAL A 54 5.81 -10.69 6.13
CA VAL A 54 4.61 -11.23 6.76
C VAL A 54 5.02 -12.32 7.73
N ILE A 55 4.62 -12.18 8.99
CA ILE A 55 4.78 -13.21 10.01
C ILE A 55 3.38 -13.71 10.35
N VAL A 56 3.08 -14.95 9.96
CA VAL A 56 1.89 -15.65 10.46
C VAL A 56 2.25 -16.18 11.83
N ARG A 57 1.51 -15.74 12.84
CA ARG A 57 1.74 -16.12 14.23
C ARG A 57 1.30 -17.57 14.46
N GLU A 58 1.93 -18.22 15.42
CA GLU A 58 1.51 -19.54 15.85
C GLU A 58 0.06 -19.50 16.35
N HIS A 59 -0.71 -20.50 15.91
CA HIS A 59 -2.10 -20.70 16.25
C HIS A 59 -2.35 -22.21 16.33
N ASN A 60 -3.47 -22.64 16.93
CA ASN A 60 -3.87 -24.05 16.94
C ASN A 60 -3.98 -24.68 15.53
N CYS A 61 -4.01 -23.84 14.48
CA CYS A 61 -4.11 -24.26 13.08
C CYS A 61 -2.77 -24.16 12.32
N THR A 62 -1.71 -23.56 12.87
CA THR A 62 -0.43 -23.40 12.16
C THR A 62 0.70 -23.07 13.11
N GLY A 63 1.88 -23.63 12.87
CA GLY A 63 3.11 -23.08 13.44
C GLY A 63 3.42 -21.70 12.84
N THR A 64 4.35 -20.98 13.45
CA THR A 64 4.82 -19.68 12.92
C THR A 64 5.35 -19.84 11.49
N LYS A 65 4.92 -18.95 10.59
CA LYS A 65 5.44 -18.87 9.21
C LYS A 65 5.91 -17.46 8.91
N ARG A 66 6.97 -17.36 8.11
CA ARG A 66 7.53 -16.07 7.66
C ARG A 66 7.61 -16.04 6.14
N TYR A 67 7.02 -15.02 5.55
CA TYR A 67 7.13 -14.69 4.14
C TYR A 67 7.88 -13.36 3.99
N GLU A 68 8.84 -13.29 3.07
CA GLU A 68 9.55 -12.05 2.76
C GLU A 68 9.59 -11.82 1.26
N ALA A 69 9.28 -10.60 0.84
CA ALA A 69 9.52 -10.11 -0.50
C ALA A 69 10.38 -8.84 -0.41
N ALA A 70 11.39 -8.74 -1.27
CA ALA A 70 12.26 -7.58 -1.37
C ALA A 70 12.40 -7.15 -2.84
N SER A 71 12.42 -5.86 -3.10
CA SER A 71 12.49 -5.30 -4.46
C SER A 71 13.77 -5.65 -5.21
N GLU A 72 14.84 -5.93 -4.49
CA GLU A 72 16.14 -6.39 -5.02
C GLU A 72 16.07 -7.79 -5.65
N THR A 73 15.02 -8.56 -5.36
CA THR A 73 14.81 -9.87 -5.98
C THR A 73 14.07 -9.74 -7.31
N GLU A 74 14.44 -10.57 -8.30
CA GLU A 74 13.86 -10.53 -9.65
C GLU A 74 12.36 -10.87 -9.65
N HIS A 75 11.96 -11.85 -8.83
CA HIS A 75 10.58 -12.35 -8.73
C HIS A 75 10.16 -12.56 -7.27
N LEU A 76 8.85 -12.58 -7.05
CA LEU A 76 8.30 -12.89 -5.73
C LEU A 76 8.57 -14.36 -5.35
N PRO A 77 9.00 -14.63 -4.11
CA PRO A 77 9.12 -16.00 -3.59
C PRO A 77 7.78 -16.73 -3.61
N SER A 78 7.80 -18.02 -3.97
CA SER A 78 6.61 -18.91 -3.94
C SER A 78 6.54 -19.78 -2.70
N SER A 79 7.36 -19.50 -1.69
CA SER A 79 7.42 -20.26 -0.46
C SER A 79 7.67 -19.31 0.70
N PHE A 80 7.38 -19.80 1.90
CA PHE A 80 7.89 -19.22 3.14
C PHE A 80 9.42 -19.33 3.20
N VAL A 81 10.01 -18.60 4.14
CA VAL A 81 11.46 -18.57 4.38
C VAL A 81 12.01 -19.95 4.74
N ASP A 82 11.19 -20.81 5.36
CA ASP A 82 11.54 -22.20 5.68
C ASP A 82 11.44 -23.17 4.47
N GLY A 83 11.15 -22.65 3.27
CA GLY A 83 11.00 -23.41 2.04
C GLY A 83 9.63 -24.10 1.86
N THR A 84 8.76 -24.06 2.87
CA THR A 84 7.41 -24.63 2.75
C THR A 84 6.49 -23.72 1.93
N THR A 85 5.50 -24.29 1.25
CA THR A 85 4.50 -23.51 0.49
C THR A 85 3.16 -23.42 1.22
N HIS A 86 2.96 -24.23 2.25
CA HIS A 86 1.72 -24.30 3.02
C HIS A 86 1.93 -24.95 4.39
N SER A 87 0.96 -24.76 5.28
CA SER A 87 0.79 -25.50 6.53
C SER A 87 -0.54 -26.24 6.52
N MET A 88 -0.56 -27.45 7.09
CA MET A 88 -1.73 -28.32 7.13
C MET A 88 -2.15 -28.57 8.58
N VAL A 89 -3.46 -28.56 8.84
CA VAL A 89 -4.06 -29.04 10.09
C VAL A 89 -5.31 -29.84 9.77
N ASP A 90 -5.45 -31.01 10.40
CA ASP A 90 -6.55 -31.97 10.17
C ASP A 90 -6.81 -32.28 8.68
N GLY A 91 -5.74 -32.39 7.90
CA GLY A 91 -5.82 -32.68 6.45
C GLY A 91 -6.29 -31.50 5.59
N LYS A 92 -6.43 -30.29 6.15
CA LYS A 92 -6.81 -29.06 5.43
C LYS A 92 -5.67 -28.04 5.46
N ARG A 93 -5.58 -27.21 4.42
CA ARG A 93 -4.62 -26.10 4.36
C ARG A 93 -5.05 -25.02 5.33
N ALA A 94 -4.18 -24.65 6.26
CA ALA A 94 -4.43 -23.58 7.23
C ALA A 94 -3.82 -22.25 6.78
N VAL A 95 -2.67 -22.32 6.11
CA VAL A 95 -1.97 -21.20 5.50
C VAL A 95 -1.30 -21.69 4.21
N GLU A 96 -1.32 -20.91 3.14
CA GLU A 96 -0.57 -21.24 1.93
C GLU A 96 -0.15 -20.02 1.12
N VAL A 97 0.93 -20.20 0.35
CA VAL A 97 1.42 -19.27 -0.67
C VAL A 97 0.95 -19.78 -2.03
N LEU A 98 0.09 -19.01 -2.69
CA LEU A 98 -0.43 -19.26 -4.03
C LEU A 98 0.25 -18.32 -5.02
N ARG A 99 0.96 -18.88 -6.00
CA ARG A 99 1.59 -18.09 -7.06
C ARG A 99 0.57 -17.88 -8.20
N HIS A 100 0.20 -16.63 -8.46
CA HIS A 100 -0.60 -16.25 -9.64
C HIS A 100 0.29 -15.95 -10.85
N SER A 101 1.45 -15.31 -10.62
CA SER A 101 2.49 -15.06 -11.63
C SER A 101 3.87 -14.93 -10.96
N PRO A 102 4.98 -14.73 -11.70
CA PRO A 102 6.28 -14.41 -11.11
C PRO A 102 6.25 -13.20 -10.17
N ASP A 103 5.37 -12.24 -10.46
CA ASP A 103 5.28 -10.92 -9.80
C ASP A 103 3.95 -10.71 -9.07
N HIS A 104 3.13 -11.77 -8.90
CA HIS A 104 1.90 -11.73 -8.11
C HIS A 104 1.72 -13.03 -7.33
N ILE A 105 1.65 -12.90 -6.01
CA ILE A 105 1.31 -13.99 -5.11
C ILE A 105 0.13 -13.62 -4.24
N GLU A 106 -0.51 -14.66 -3.72
CA GLU A 106 -1.52 -14.58 -2.68
C GLU A 106 -1.05 -15.40 -1.48
N LEU A 107 -1.10 -14.80 -0.31
CA LEU A 107 -0.91 -15.49 0.96
C LEU A 107 -2.29 -15.65 1.61
N ALA A 108 -2.78 -16.89 1.63
CA ALA A 108 -4.09 -17.23 2.17
C ALA A 108 -3.95 -17.81 3.58
N LEU A 109 -4.52 -17.14 4.58
CA LEU A 109 -4.65 -17.61 5.96
C LEU A 109 -6.10 -18.09 6.16
N HIS A 110 -6.37 -19.34 5.77
CA HIS A 110 -7.71 -19.93 5.81
C HIS A 110 -8.32 -19.91 7.21
N HIS A 111 -7.51 -20.13 8.24
CA HIS A 111 -7.95 -20.19 9.64
C HIS A 111 -8.49 -18.86 10.20
N SER A 112 -8.11 -17.72 9.61
CA SER A 112 -8.64 -16.39 9.95
C SER A 112 -9.41 -15.75 8.79
N SER A 113 -9.66 -16.50 7.71
CA SER A 113 -10.23 -15.98 6.45
C SER A 113 -9.57 -14.67 5.99
N THR A 114 -8.25 -14.57 6.19
CA THR A 114 -7.45 -13.40 5.83
C THR A 114 -6.66 -13.72 4.58
N THR A 115 -6.66 -12.80 3.61
CA THR A 115 -5.92 -12.96 2.36
C THR A 115 -5.06 -11.73 2.13
N LEU A 116 -3.82 -11.95 1.71
CA LEU A 116 -2.93 -10.88 1.28
C LEU A 116 -2.56 -11.11 -0.17
N HIS A 117 -2.66 -10.07 -1.00
CA HIS A 117 -1.99 -10.09 -2.31
C HIS A 117 -0.74 -9.24 -2.23
N ILE A 118 0.37 -9.81 -2.69
CA ILE A 118 1.64 -9.11 -2.83
C ILE A 118 1.98 -9.09 -4.32
N ARG A 119 2.29 -7.91 -4.84
CA ARG A 119 2.65 -7.71 -6.23
C ARG A 119 3.97 -6.97 -6.36
N ARG A 120 4.66 -7.21 -7.47
CA ARG A 120 5.92 -6.57 -7.83
C ARG A 120 5.77 -5.84 -9.17
N ALA A 121 6.29 -4.62 -9.25
CA ALA A 121 6.40 -3.84 -10.48
C ALA A 121 7.79 -3.23 -10.55
N GLY A 122 8.72 -3.92 -11.23
CA GLY A 122 10.14 -3.54 -11.20
C GLY A 122 10.65 -3.44 -9.75
N PRO A 123 11.34 -2.36 -9.35
CA PRO A 123 11.91 -2.23 -8.01
C PRO A 123 10.87 -1.88 -6.92
N TYR A 124 9.57 -2.02 -7.19
CA TYR A 124 8.49 -1.63 -6.27
C TYR A 124 7.62 -2.81 -5.89
N LEU A 125 7.13 -2.79 -4.66
CA LEU A 125 6.19 -3.78 -4.14
C LEU A 125 4.86 -3.11 -3.75
N SER A 126 3.75 -3.83 -3.88
CA SER A 126 2.48 -3.46 -3.27
C SER A 126 1.92 -4.61 -2.46
N VAL A 127 1.07 -4.26 -1.51
CA VAL A 127 0.36 -5.21 -0.67
C VAL A 127 -1.10 -4.77 -0.48
N SER A 128 -2.03 -5.69 -0.69
CA SER A 128 -3.43 -5.55 -0.31
C SER A 128 -3.78 -6.62 0.73
N VAL A 129 -4.62 -6.28 1.70
CA VAL A 129 -5.04 -7.21 2.76
C VAL A 129 -6.56 -7.19 2.86
N THR A 130 -7.16 -8.37 2.79
CA THR A 130 -8.58 -8.60 3.07
C THR A 130 -8.70 -9.33 4.39
N MET A 131 -9.53 -8.80 5.27
CA MET A 131 -9.73 -9.34 6.60
C MET A 131 -11.19 -9.17 7.00
N PRO A 132 -11.84 -10.20 7.56
CA PRO A 132 -13.24 -10.09 7.96
C PRO A 132 -13.38 -9.26 9.25
N ASN A 133 -14.51 -8.57 9.40
CA ASN A 133 -14.77 -7.68 10.53
C ASN A 133 -14.61 -8.35 11.92
N HIS A 134 -14.89 -9.66 12.02
CA HIS A 134 -14.72 -10.39 13.27
C HIS A 134 -13.26 -10.64 13.65
N VAL A 135 -12.33 -10.61 12.68
CA VAL A 135 -10.89 -10.66 12.96
C VAL A 135 -10.42 -9.26 13.37
N LEU A 136 -10.89 -8.21 12.67
CA LEU A 136 -10.60 -6.82 13.03
C LEU A 136 -11.06 -6.47 14.45
N SER A 137 -12.23 -6.96 14.87
CA SER A 137 -12.72 -6.74 16.24
C SER A 137 -11.91 -7.47 17.32
N GLN A 138 -11.10 -8.46 16.94
CA GLN A 138 -10.27 -9.26 17.85
C GLN A 138 -8.84 -8.75 17.96
N GLU A 139 -8.44 -7.73 17.21
CA GLU A 139 -7.03 -7.29 17.19
C GLU A 139 -6.54 -6.71 18.52
N GLN A 140 -7.46 -6.20 19.34
CA GLN A 140 -7.17 -5.69 20.68
C GLN A 140 -7.05 -6.82 21.72
N LEU A 141 -7.41 -8.05 21.36
CA LEU A 141 -7.25 -9.20 22.24
C LEU A 141 -5.77 -9.60 22.32
N PRO A 142 -5.27 -9.95 23.52
CA PRO A 142 -3.92 -10.47 23.66
C PRO A 142 -3.75 -11.78 22.88
N TYR A 143 -2.57 -11.95 22.27
CA TYR A 143 -2.20 -13.25 21.71
C TYR A 143 -1.62 -14.18 22.79
N SER A 144 -0.98 -13.63 23.83
CA SER A 144 -0.55 -14.35 25.03
C SER A 144 -0.81 -13.54 26.29
N ALA A 145 -0.54 -14.11 27.48
CA ALA A 145 -0.80 -13.44 28.77
C ALA A 145 -0.04 -12.10 28.94
N SER A 146 1.07 -11.91 28.22
CA SER A 146 1.95 -10.74 28.34
C SER A 146 2.11 -9.95 27.04
N GLU A 147 1.61 -10.45 25.93
CA GLU A 147 1.90 -9.87 24.62
C GLU A 147 0.62 -9.51 23.85
N ARG A 148 0.61 -8.26 23.37
CA ARG A 148 -0.49 -7.65 22.61
C ARG A 148 0.05 -7.08 21.31
N GLY A 149 -0.83 -7.02 20.30
CA GLY A 149 -0.52 -6.32 19.07
C GLY A 149 -0.41 -4.82 19.34
N LEU A 150 0.15 -4.10 18.38
CA LEU A 150 0.16 -2.64 18.41
C LEU A 150 -1.26 -2.07 18.50
N SER A 151 -1.39 -0.85 19.04
CA SER A 151 -2.69 -0.17 19.04
C SER A 151 -3.14 0.13 17.60
N PRO A 152 -4.46 0.24 17.33
CA PRO A 152 -4.94 0.63 15.99
C PRO A 152 -4.33 1.96 15.50
N SER A 153 -3.98 2.89 16.39
CA SER A 153 -3.32 4.15 16.04
C SER A 153 -1.89 3.99 15.51
N GLU A 154 -1.25 2.85 15.75
CA GLU A 154 0.13 2.57 15.33
C GLU A 154 0.19 1.73 14.04
N GLN A 155 -0.95 1.21 13.57
CA GLN A 155 -1.05 0.32 12.41
C GLN A 155 -1.59 1.07 11.20
N LEU A 156 -0.88 1.02 10.07
CA LEU A 156 -1.23 1.83 8.90
C LEU A 156 -2.60 1.46 8.30
N CYS A 157 -3.03 0.20 8.30
CA CYS A 157 -4.35 -0.18 7.78
C CYS A 157 -5.52 0.40 8.59
N HIS A 158 -5.28 0.87 9.81
CA HIS A 158 -6.28 1.54 10.66
C HIS A 158 -6.13 3.05 10.65
N ALA A 159 -4.94 3.53 11.00
CA ALA A 159 -4.66 4.95 11.19
C ALA A 159 -4.35 5.70 9.88
N GLY A 160 -3.91 4.98 8.85
CA GLY A 160 -3.26 5.56 7.68
C GLY A 160 -1.88 6.14 8.03
N CYS A 161 -1.38 7.06 7.20
CA CYS A 161 -0.08 7.69 7.44
C CYS A 161 -0.04 8.50 8.75
N PRO A 162 1.09 8.50 9.49
CA PRO A 162 1.34 9.48 10.53
C PRO A 162 1.23 10.93 10.02
N LEU A 163 0.70 11.84 10.84
CA LEU A 163 0.41 13.22 10.43
C LEU A 163 1.61 13.96 9.81
N HIS A 164 2.80 13.79 10.39
CA HIS A 164 4.02 14.45 9.94
C HIS A 164 4.56 13.92 8.59
N THR A 165 3.95 12.87 8.07
CA THR A 165 4.35 12.18 6.83
C THR A 165 3.25 12.21 5.80
N LEU A 166 2.08 12.73 6.17
CA LEU A 166 0.93 12.80 5.28
C LEU A 166 1.21 13.83 4.18
N ILE A 167 1.04 13.42 2.93
CA ILE A 167 1.05 14.31 1.78
C ILE A 167 -0.39 14.79 1.54
N PRO A 168 -0.65 16.11 1.54
CA PRO A 168 -1.93 16.68 1.10
C PRO A 168 -2.17 16.48 -0.41
N LEU A 169 -2.45 15.23 -0.81
CA LEU A 169 -2.55 14.81 -2.21
C LEU A 169 -3.49 15.69 -3.06
N PRO A 170 -4.71 16.04 -2.61
CA PRO A 170 -5.58 16.98 -3.32
C PRO A 170 -4.91 18.32 -3.66
N ALA A 171 -4.19 18.92 -2.72
CA ALA A 171 -3.50 20.18 -2.93
C ALA A 171 -2.28 20.03 -3.85
N ALA A 172 -1.56 18.91 -3.74
CA ALA A 172 -0.42 18.61 -4.60
C ALA A 172 -0.86 18.43 -6.06
N LEU A 173 -2.02 17.81 -6.28
CA LEU A 173 -2.60 17.62 -7.61
C LEU A 173 -3.23 18.90 -8.18
N ALA A 174 -3.80 19.76 -7.33
CA ALA A 174 -4.33 21.06 -7.74
C ALA A 174 -3.24 21.99 -8.28
N ASN A 175 -2.06 21.98 -7.65
CA ASN A 175 -0.92 22.81 -8.08
C ASN A 175 0.42 22.07 -7.89
N PRO A 176 0.79 21.18 -8.83
CA PRO A 176 2.03 20.40 -8.76
C PRO A 176 3.29 21.26 -8.70
N GLN A 177 3.27 22.44 -9.33
CA GLN A 177 4.41 23.35 -9.34
C GLN A 177 4.65 23.97 -7.97
N SER A 178 3.59 24.35 -7.26
CA SER A 178 3.68 24.85 -5.89
C SER A 178 4.20 23.78 -4.93
N PHE A 179 3.67 22.56 -5.04
CA PHE A 179 4.17 21.39 -4.29
C PHE A 179 5.65 21.11 -4.57
N SER A 180 6.02 21.06 -5.85
CA SER A 180 7.39 20.83 -6.31
C SER A 180 8.37 21.85 -5.73
N LYS A 181 8.01 23.14 -5.78
CA LYS A 181 8.81 24.23 -5.22
C LYS A 181 8.97 24.12 -3.71
N CYS A 182 7.91 23.76 -2.98
CA CYS A 182 7.96 23.66 -1.52
C CYS A 182 8.79 22.46 -1.06
N HIS A 183 8.62 21.29 -1.67
CA HIS A 183 9.23 20.05 -1.17
C HIS A 183 10.48 19.61 -1.94
N GLY A 184 10.87 20.34 -2.99
CA GLY A 184 12.02 20.02 -3.83
C GLY A 184 11.86 18.69 -4.55
N THR A 185 10.65 18.41 -5.03
CA THR A 185 10.31 17.21 -5.81
C THR A 185 9.98 17.67 -7.23
N PRO A 186 10.88 17.55 -8.21
CA PRO A 186 10.64 18.04 -9.56
C PRO A 186 9.38 17.45 -10.19
N VAL A 187 8.70 18.25 -11.02
CA VAL A 187 7.62 17.73 -11.88
C VAL A 187 8.28 17.02 -13.08
N GLU A 188 8.35 15.70 -12.99
CA GLU A 188 8.99 14.82 -13.97
C GLU A 188 8.11 14.62 -15.21
N LEU A 189 6.79 14.55 -15.01
CA LEU A 189 5.81 14.44 -16.09
C LEU A 189 4.80 15.59 -16.00
N PRO A 190 4.50 16.31 -17.10
CA PRO A 190 3.48 17.34 -17.08
C PRO A 190 2.11 16.78 -16.67
N LEU A 191 1.39 17.51 -15.80
CA LEU A 191 0.11 17.08 -15.23
C LEU A 191 -0.87 16.55 -16.30
N LYS A 192 -1.03 17.28 -17.41
CA LYS A 192 -1.91 16.87 -18.51
C LYS A 192 -1.52 15.51 -19.09
N LEU A 193 -0.23 15.24 -19.24
CA LEU A 193 0.26 13.97 -19.79
C LEU A 193 0.08 12.83 -18.77
N ALA A 194 0.35 13.08 -17.48
CA ALA A 194 0.09 12.12 -16.40
C ALA A 194 -1.40 11.72 -16.33
N THR A 195 -2.30 12.70 -16.36
CA THR A 195 -3.76 12.49 -16.41
C THR A 195 -4.17 11.59 -17.58
N GLU A 196 -3.70 11.86 -18.79
CA GLU A 196 -4.03 11.04 -19.97
C GLU A 196 -3.46 9.61 -19.87
N ARG A 197 -2.24 9.44 -19.33
CA ARG A 197 -1.67 8.11 -19.11
C ARG A 197 -2.48 7.30 -18.10
N CYS A 198 -2.88 7.91 -16.98
CA CYS A 198 -3.70 7.24 -15.98
C CYS A 198 -5.10 6.87 -16.49
N LYS A 199 -5.70 7.70 -17.36
CA LYS A 199 -6.93 7.33 -18.08
C LYS A 199 -6.75 6.06 -18.93
N LEU A 200 -5.64 5.98 -19.67
CA LEU A 200 -5.32 4.80 -20.50
C LEU A 200 -5.05 3.55 -19.66
N MET A 201 -4.58 3.70 -18.43
CA MET A 201 -4.42 2.61 -17.46
C MET A 201 -5.74 2.16 -16.83
N ASN A 202 -6.85 2.84 -17.13
CA ASN A 202 -8.19 2.57 -16.61
C ASN A 202 -8.24 2.62 -15.07
N VAL A 203 -7.53 3.56 -14.45
CA VAL A 203 -7.63 3.82 -13.01
C VAL A 203 -8.65 4.92 -12.74
N THR A 204 -9.39 4.80 -11.64
CA THR A 204 -10.46 5.75 -11.27
C THR A 204 -10.38 6.18 -9.81
N ASP A 205 -11.06 7.28 -9.49
CA ASP A 205 -11.25 7.78 -8.13
C ASP A 205 -9.92 7.96 -7.38
N ASP A 206 -9.78 7.46 -6.15
CA ASP A 206 -8.55 7.60 -5.36
C ASP A 206 -7.33 6.94 -6.02
N PHE A 207 -7.54 5.88 -6.84
CA PHE A 207 -6.46 5.23 -7.59
C PHE A 207 -6.01 6.08 -8.78
N PHE A 208 -6.91 6.87 -9.34
CA PHE A 208 -6.58 7.84 -10.38
C PHE A 208 -5.69 8.94 -9.82
N ASP A 209 -6.04 9.50 -8.66
CA ASP A 209 -5.24 10.54 -8.00
C ASP A 209 -3.83 10.05 -7.65
N ALA A 210 -3.75 8.85 -7.06
CA ALA A 210 -2.50 8.16 -6.78
C ALA A 210 -1.64 7.99 -8.04
N CYS A 211 -2.21 7.44 -9.11
CA CYS A 211 -1.52 7.26 -10.38
C CYS A 211 -0.98 8.59 -10.94
N VAL A 212 -1.81 9.65 -10.96
CA VAL A 212 -1.37 10.93 -11.50
C VAL A 212 -0.23 11.49 -10.65
N PHE A 213 -0.32 11.40 -9.33
CA PHE A 213 0.72 11.87 -8.43
C PHE A 213 2.03 11.10 -8.59
N ASP A 214 1.99 9.78 -8.68
CA ASP A 214 3.16 8.93 -8.95
C ASP A 214 3.84 9.37 -10.25
N LEU A 215 3.07 9.54 -11.33
CA LEU A 215 3.61 9.91 -12.64
C LEU A 215 4.18 11.34 -12.67
N ILE A 216 3.51 12.34 -12.10
CA ILE A 216 4.04 13.71 -12.07
C ILE A 216 5.32 13.81 -11.23
N SER A 217 5.41 13.03 -10.16
CA SER A 217 6.51 13.14 -9.18
C SER A 217 7.72 12.29 -9.54
N THR A 218 7.56 11.25 -10.38
CA THR A 218 8.63 10.30 -10.70
C THR A 218 8.87 10.09 -12.20
N GLY A 219 7.86 10.34 -13.05
CA GLY A 219 7.87 9.95 -14.46
C GLY A 219 7.87 8.43 -14.70
N ASP A 220 7.77 7.61 -13.64
CA ASP A 220 7.90 6.15 -13.70
C ASP A 220 6.53 5.47 -13.90
N GLU A 221 6.34 4.89 -15.09
CA GLU A 221 5.10 4.19 -15.41
C GLU A 221 4.86 2.92 -14.61
N LEU A 222 5.90 2.28 -14.06
CA LEU A 222 5.73 1.10 -13.23
C LEU A 222 5.02 1.47 -11.94
N LEU A 223 5.37 2.61 -11.33
CA LEU A 223 4.76 3.11 -10.12
C LEU A 223 3.29 3.47 -10.36
N GLY A 224 3.00 4.21 -11.43
CA GLY A 224 1.62 4.55 -11.83
C GLY A 224 0.75 3.30 -12.10
N LYS A 225 1.30 2.26 -12.75
CA LYS A 225 0.59 0.99 -13.00
C LYS A 225 0.18 0.25 -11.72
N MET A 226 0.88 0.44 -10.60
CA MET A 226 0.52 -0.19 -9.33
C MET A 226 -0.86 0.25 -8.84
N SER A 227 -1.31 1.45 -9.20
CA SER A 227 -2.66 1.93 -8.90
C SER A 227 -3.74 1.05 -9.58
N ARG A 228 -3.49 0.59 -10.81
CA ARG A 228 -4.40 -0.32 -11.51
C ARG A 228 -4.45 -1.69 -10.85
N ASP A 229 -3.30 -2.21 -10.46
CA ASP A 229 -3.23 -3.49 -9.75
C ASP A 229 -3.94 -3.44 -8.40
N ALA A 230 -3.75 -2.36 -7.63
CA ALA A 230 -4.43 -2.15 -6.36
C ALA A 230 -5.95 -2.02 -6.55
N GLN A 231 -6.40 -1.33 -7.60
CA GLN A 231 -7.82 -1.24 -7.96
C GLN A 231 -8.40 -2.61 -8.29
N ILE A 232 -7.72 -3.42 -9.10
CA ILE A 232 -8.16 -4.79 -9.45
C ILE A 232 -8.28 -5.67 -8.20
N ASP A 233 -7.31 -5.58 -7.29
CA ASP A 233 -7.34 -6.35 -6.05
C ASP A 233 -8.59 -5.98 -5.22
N LEU A 234 -8.91 -4.69 -5.13
CA LEU A 234 -10.11 -4.21 -4.43
C LEU A 234 -11.41 -4.63 -5.12
N GLU A 235 -11.49 -4.51 -6.45
CA GLU A 235 -12.67 -4.90 -7.25
C GLU A 235 -13.01 -6.39 -7.05
N LYS A 236 -12.00 -7.25 -6.98
CA LYS A 236 -12.19 -8.69 -6.71
C LYS A 236 -12.71 -8.96 -5.30
N GLN A 237 -12.28 -8.16 -4.33
CA GLN A 237 -12.64 -8.31 -2.92
C GLN A 237 -14.07 -7.83 -2.61
N LEU A 238 -14.54 -6.79 -3.29
CA LEU A 238 -15.85 -6.17 -3.05
C LEU A 238 -17.00 -6.79 -3.87
N THR A 239 -16.90 -8.07 -4.24
CA THR A 239 -17.94 -8.72 -5.03
C THR A 239 -19.27 -8.74 -4.28
N GLN A 240 -20.17 -7.86 -4.74
CA GLN A 240 -21.57 -7.64 -4.38
C GLN A 240 -21.83 -6.56 -3.31
N SER A 241 -22.46 -5.46 -3.76
CA SER A 241 -23.46 -4.62 -3.04
C SER A 241 -23.11 -3.22 -2.51
N THR A 242 -21.94 -2.64 -2.75
CA THR A 242 -21.73 -1.19 -2.49
C THR A 242 -21.06 -0.46 -3.67
N PRO A 243 -21.61 0.69 -4.13
CA PRO A 243 -20.90 1.56 -5.05
C PRO A 243 -19.64 2.08 -4.34
N HIS A 244 -18.49 1.54 -4.70
CA HIS A 244 -17.20 1.96 -4.14
C HIS A 244 -16.44 2.93 -5.06
N SER A 245 -16.95 3.11 -6.27
CA SER A 245 -16.35 3.90 -7.33
C SER A 245 -17.43 4.74 -7.99
N VAL A 246 -17.09 6.01 -8.24
CA VAL A 246 -17.91 6.90 -9.07
C VAL A 246 -17.31 7.00 -10.48
N GLY A 247 -16.17 6.35 -10.72
CA GLY A 247 -15.51 6.29 -12.02
C GLY A 247 -14.83 7.60 -12.40
N ARG A 248 -14.44 8.42 -11.42
CA ARG A 248 -13.81 9.72 -11.71
C ARG A 248 -12.43 9.54 -12.34
N VAL A 249 -12.15 10.32 -13.39
CA VAL A 249 -10.88 10.31 -14.14
C VAL A 249 -10.36 11.71 -14.46
N ASP A 250 -10.72 12.68 -13.62
CA ASP A 250 -10.31 14.07 -13.71
C ASP A 250 -10.03 14.64 -12.32
N LEU A 251 -9.36 15.80 -12.29
CA LEU A 251 -8.89 16.45 -11.07
C LEU A 251 -9.63 17.75 -10.75
N SER A 252 -10.70 18.08 -11.49
CA SER A 252 -11.39 19.38 -11.37
C SER A 252 -11.97 19.64 -9.98
N ILE A 253 -12.26 18.57 -9.23
CA ILE A 253 -12.69 18.65 -7.84
C ILE A 253 -11.67 19.33 -6.91
N TYR A 254 -10.41 19.45 -7.33
CA TYR A 254 -9.33 20.05 -6.56
C TYR A 254 -8.98 21.49 -6.98
N ASP A 255 -9.66 22.07 -7.97
CA ASP A 255 -9.36 23.42 -8.47
C ASP A 255 -9.41 24.50 -7.35
N HIS A 256 -10.27 24.29 -6.35
CA HIS A 256 -10.39 25.15 -5.17
C HIS A 256 -9.17 25.11 -4.22
N LEU A 257 -8.21 24.21 -4.43
CA LEU A 257 -7.00 24.05 -3.64
C LEU A 257 -5.73 24.58 -4.33
N THR A 258 -5.87 25.25 -5.48
CA THR A 258 -4.75 25.79 -6.26
C THR A 258 -3.87 26.78 -5.50
N GLU A 259 -4.45 27.47 -4.51
CA GLU A 259 -3.78 28.43 -3.62
C GLU A 259 -3.43 27.83 -2.24
N HIS A 260 -3.29 26.51 -2.13
CA HIS A 260 -2.94 25.86 -0.88
C HIS A 260 -1.64 26.41 -0.29
N PHE A 261 -1.68 26.74 1.01
CA PHE A 261 -0.53 27.23 1.76
C PHE A 261 0.29 26.08 2.32
N TRP A 262 1.48 25.85 1.77
CA TRP A 262 2.38 24.81 2.24
C TRP A 262 3.16 25.24 3.48
N THR A 263 3.38 24.30 4.39
CA THR A 263 4.22 24.48 5.58
C THR A 263 5.43 23.53 5.52
N GLY A 264 6.51 23.88 6.21
CA GLY A 264 7.72 23.03 6.26
C GLY A 264 8.46 22.90 4.93
N CYS A 265 8.39 23.90 4.05
CA CYS A 265 9.09 23.89 2.77
C CYS A 265 10.60 23.81 2.94
N LYS A 266 11.27 23.09 2.02
CA LYS A 266 12.73 23.11 1.90
C LYS A 266 13.18 24.56 1.69
N PRO A 267 14.31 24.98 2.32
CA PRO A 267 14.89 26.29 2.03
C PRO A 267 15.15 26.40 0.54
N SER A 268 14.80 27.54 -0.07
CA SER A 268 15.17 27.80 -1.46
C SER A 268 16.69 27.71 -1.57
N SER A 269 17.19 26.79 -2.38
CA SER A 269 18.59 26.79 -2.78
C SER A 269 18.88 28.11 -3.48
N SER A 270 19.62 28.99 -2.81
CA SER A 270 20.18 30.23 -3.36
C SER A 270 21.20 29.95 -4.44
#